data_AF-A0A3C1RGT4-F1
#
_entry.id   AF-A0A3C1RGT4-F1
#
_cell.length_a   1.000
_cell.length_b   1.000
_cell.length_c   1.000
_cell.angle_alpha   90.00
_cell.angle_beta   90.00
_cell.angle_gamma   90.00
#
_symmetry.space_group_name_H-M   'P 1'
#
loop_
_entity.id
_entity.type
_entity.pdbx_description
1 polymer ?
#
loop_
_entity_poly.entity_id
_entity_poly.type
_entity_poly.pdbx_seq_one_letter_code
_entity_poly.pdbx_strand_id
1 'polypeptide(L)'
;MEKEILIKVLQIDSLSNILSWYERVMIHLLISQKSDEVSERIVRLYNFIIEENWECPKRNYDHDQVLYFFDPDSDTWLPDDYYLKINTHYNKELTLIKKIK
;
A
#
# COMPACT_ATOMS: atom_id res chain seq x y z
N MET A 1 -15.36 4.75 5.74
CA MET A 1 -14.34 3.88 5.10
C MET A 1 -14.07 2.71 6.03
N GLU A 2 -13.96 1.50 5.51
CA GLU A 2 -13.71 0.31 6.32
C GLU A 2 -12.28 0.31 6.87
N LYS A 3 -12.15 0.02 8.18
CA LYS A 3 -10.86 0.04 8.88
C LYS A 3 -9.83 -0.90 8.25
N GLU A 4 -10.26 -2.08 7.80
CA GLU A 4 -9.39 -3.09 7.20
C GLU A 4 -8.78 -2.60 5.89
N ILE A 5 -9.57 -1.96 5.03
CA ILE A 5 -9.09 -1.37 3.79
C ILE A 5 -8.17 -0.17 4.08
N LEU A 6 -8.47 0.65 5.09
CA LEU A 6 -7.57 1.74 5.50
C LEU A 6 -6.20 1.23 5.99
N ILE A 7 -6.15 0.07 6.66
CA ILE A 7 -4.88 -0.58 7.01
C ILE A 7 -4.15 -1.03 5.74
N LYS A 8 -4.85 -1.58 4.76
CA LYS A 8 -4.27 -1.94 3.46
C LYS A 8 -3.73 -0.72 2.71
N VAL A 9 -4.36 0.45 2.82
CA VAL A 9 -3.82 1.71 2.28
C VAL A 9 -2.44 2.04 2.86
N LEU A 10 -2.23 1.82 4.17
CA LEU A 10 -0.90 1.99 4.78
C LEU A 10 0.09 0.90 4.32
N GLN A 11 -0.38 -0.33 4.12
CA GLN A 11 0.46 -1.43 3.64
C GLN A 11 0.95 -1.19 2.21
N ILE A 12 0.08 -0.77 1.29
CA ILE A 12 0.49 -0.47 -0.08
C ILE A 12 1.39 0.77 -0.12
N ASP A 13 1.16 1.76 0.73
CA ASP A 13 2.06 2.90 0.87
C ASP A 13 3.46 2.46 1.34
N SER A 14 3.57 1.47 2.21
CA SER A 14 4.89 0.94 2.62
C SER A 14 5.69 0.34 1.46
N LEU A 15 5.02 -0.09 0.38
CA LEU A 15 5.64 -0.64 -0.83
C LEU A 15 5.92 0.42 -1.92
N SER A 16 5.16 1.52 -1.91
CA SER A 16 5.07 2.44 -3.05
C SER A 16 5.42 3.90 -2.73
N ASN A 17 5.44 4.23 -1.43
CA ASN A 17 5.71 5.56 -0.89
C ASN A 17 4.90 6.64 -1.63
N ILE A 18 3.57 6.47 -1.65
CA ILE A 18 2.60 7.32 -2.36
C ILE A 18 2.09 8.43 -1.45
N LEU A 19 1.90 8.13 -0.17
CA LEU A 19 1.31 9.04 0.80
C LEU A 19 2.35 9.98 1.40
N SER A 20 1.91 11.19 1.68
CA SER A 20 2.64 12.12 2.54
C SER A 20 2.55 11.69 4.01
N TRP A 21 3.47 12.21 4.84
CA TRP A 21 3.39 12.03 6.30
C TRP A 21 2.03 12.48 6.88
N TYR A 22 1.49 13.60 6.39
CA TYR A 22 0.20 14.12 6.86
C TYR A 22 -0.95 13.15 6.55
N GLU A 23 -0.96 12.54 5.37
CA GLU A 23 -1.98 11.55 5.00
C GLU A 23 -1.86 10.25 5.79
N ARG A 24 -0.64 9.81 6.12
CA ARG A 24 -0.45 8.66 7.03
C ARG A 24 -1.10 8.93 8.39
N VAL A 25 -0.90 10.13 8.94
CA VAL A 25 -1.56 10.56 10.18
C VAL A 25 -3.08 10.61 10.00
N MET A 26 -3.57 11.16 8.90
CA MET A 26 -5.00 11.22 8.57
C MET A 26 -5.65 9.83 8.55
N ILE A 27 -5.00 8.83 7.93
CA ILE A 27 -5.48 7.44 7.95
C ILE A 27 -5.54 6.89 9.38
N HIS A 28 -4.54 7.15 10.22
CA HIS A 28 -4.58 6.72 11.62
C HIS A 28 -5.74 7.37 12.40
N LEU A 29 -6.06 8.64 12.12
CA LEU A 29 -7.21 9.33 12.71
C LEU A 29 -8.54 8.75 12.20
N LEU A 30 -8.66 8.44 10.91
CA LEU A 30 -9.82 7.76 10.31
C LEU A 30 -10.03 6.38 10.94
N ILE A 31 -8.97 5.57 11.08
CA ILE A 31 -9.00 4.26 11.74
C ILE A 31 -9.47 4.37 13.19
N SER A 32 -9.06 5.44 13.88
CA SER A 32 -9.42 5.70 15.27
C SER A 32 -10.77 6.41 15.44
N GLN A 33 -11.47 6.71 14.36
CA GLN A 33 -12.73 7.48 14.33
C GLN A 33 -12.61 8.84 15.04
N LYS A 34 -11.42 9.47 14.95
CA LYS A 34 -11.13 10.78 15.55
C LYS A 34 -11.23 11.93 14.55
N SER A 35 -11.36 11.62 13.27
CA SER A 35 -11.55 12.58 12.17
C SER A 35 -12.29 11.88 11.04
N ASP A 36 -13.08 12.64 10.29
CA ASP A 36 -13.72 12.22 9.03
C ASP A 36 -13.07 12.89 7.81
N GLU A 37 -12.00 13.66 8.02
CA GLU A 37 -11.23 14.30 6.95
C GLU A 37 -10.47 13.24 6.14
N VAL A 38 -10.56 13.34 4.81
CA VAL A 38 -9.91 12.41 3.88
C VAL A 38 -9.39 13.16 2.65
N SER A 39 -8.17 12.85 2.22
CA SER A 39 -7.61 13.38 0.97
C SER A 39 -8.09 12.60 -0.24
N GLU A 40 -8.10 13.25 -1.43
CA GLU A 40 -8.43 12.56 -2.68
C GLU A 40 -7.50 11.35 -2.93
N ARG A 41 -6.22 11.47 -2.60
CA ARG A 41 -5.23 10.41 -2.75
C ARG A 41 -5.57 9.18 -1.90
N ILE A 42 -6.02 9.38 -0.65
CA ILE A 42 -6.48 8.29 0.23
C ILE A 42 -7.72 7.62 -0.36
N VAL A 43 -8.70 8.41 -0.84
CA VAL A 43 -9.91 7.85 -1.49
C VAL A 43 -9.55 7.02 -2.71
N ARG A 44 -8.62 7.48 -3.55
CA ARG A 44 -8.16 6.75 -4.73
C ARG A 44 -7.47 5.45 -4.38
N LEU A 45 -6.56 5.44 -3.40
CA LEU A 45 -5.91 4.20 -2.94
C LEU A 45 -6.92 3.22 -2.32
N TYR A 46 -7.89 3.73 -1.56
CA TYR A 46 -8.94 2.90 -0.96
C TYR A 46 -9.77 2.21 -2.05
N ASN A 47 -10.20 2.95 -3.07
CA ASN A 47 -10.96 2.38 -4.19
C ASN A 47 -10.11 1.40 -4.99
N PHE A 48 -8.85 1.73 -5.29
CA PHE A 48 -7.91 0.83 -5.95
C PHE A 48 -7.82 -0.53 -5.24
N ILE A 49 -7.69 -0.54 -3.90
CA ILE A 49 -7.61 -1.79 -3.13
C ILE A 49 -8.88 -2.64 -3.28
N ILE A 50 -10.05 -2.01 -3.35
CA ILE A 50 -11.32 -2.72 -3.52
C ILE A 50 -11.46 -3.24 -4.95
N GLU A 51 -11.18 -2.39 -5.94
CA GLU A 51 -11.34 -2.69 -7.37
C GLU A 51 -10.41 -3.82 -7.81
N GLU A 52 -9.15 -3.78 -7.37
CA GLU A 52 -8.15 -4.81 -7.68
C GLU A 52 -8.20 -6.01 -6.72
N ASN A 53 -9.08 -5.98 -5.71
CA ASN A 53 -9.10 -6.94 -4.60
C ASN A 53 -7.70 -7.16 -4.03
N TRP A 54 -6.97 -6.06 -3.82
CA TRP A 54 -5.56 -6.10 -3.47
C TRP A 54 -5.36 -6.68 -2.06
N GLU A 55 -4.37 -7.56 -1.95
CA GLU A 55 -3.90 -8.14 -0.70
C GLU A 55 -2.41 -7.88 -0.50
N CYS A 56 -2.05 -7.59 0.74
CA CYS A 56 -0.66 -7.42 1.12
C CYS A 56 0.08 -8.76 0.97
N PRO A 57 1.23 -8.80 0.26
CA PRO A 57 2.00 -10.03 0.16
C PRO A 57 2.52 -10.43 1.55
N LYS A 58 2.79 -11.73 1.74
CA LYS A 58 3.52 -12.15 2.95
C LYS A 58 4.90 -11.50 2.93
N ARG A 59 5.28 -10.86 4.03
CA ARG A 59 6.57 -10.18 4.17
C ARG A 59 7.33 -10.68 5.39
N ASN A 60 8.64 -10.78 5.28
CA ASN A 60 9.52 -11.19 6.36
C ASN A 60 10.88 -10.52 6.24
N TYR A 61 11.49 -10.20 7.38
CA TYR A 61 12.89 -9.78 7.41
C TYR A 61 13.79 -11.03 7.41
N ASP A 62 14.84 -11.00 6.59
CA ASP A 62 15.88 -12.03 6.63
C ASP A 62 17.06 -11.61 7.51
N HIS A 63 18.04 -12.49 7.69
CA HIS A 63 19.22 -12.30 8.53
C HIS A 63 20.09 -11.09 8.15
N ASP A 64 19.98 -10.62 6.91
CA ASP A 64 20.66 -9.43 6.39
C ASP A 64 19.90 -8.12 6.70
N GLN A 65 18.79 -8.19 7.43
CA GLN A 65 17.90 -7.08 7.77
C GLN A 65 17.17 -6.45 6.57
N VAL A 66 17.21 -7.12 5.41
CA VAL A 66 16.42 -6.73 4.24
C VAL A 66 15.01 -7.30 4.38
N LEU A 67 14.01 -6.52 3.97
CA LEU A 67 12.63 -6.96 3.91
C LEU A 67 12.40 -7.70 2.59
N TYR A 68 11.81 -8.89 2.68
CA TYR A 68 11.45 -9.71 1.54
C TYR A 68 9.94 -9.91 1.51
N PHE A 69 9.39 -10.11 0.31
CA PHE A 69 8.03 -10.58 0.09
C PHE A 69 8.05 -11.97 -0.56
N PHE A 70 7.05 -12.78 -0.24
CA PHE A 70 6.88 -14.09 -0.85
C PHE A 70 6.12 -13.99 -2.17
N ASP A 71 6.74 -14.47 -3.25
CA ASP A 71 6.11 -14.62 -4.55
C ASP A 71 5.58 -16.05 -4.72
N PRO A 72 4.24 -16.25 -4.74
CA PRO A 72 3.66 -17.58 -4.87
C PRO A 72 3.84 -18.20 -6.26
N ASP A 73 4.06 -17.40 -7.30
CA ASP A 73 4.20 -17.91 -8.68
C ASP A 73 5.55 -18.59 -8.89
N SER A 74 6.61 -18.05 -8.28
CA SER A 74 7.96 -18.62 -8.33
C SER A 74 8.34 -19.46 -7.10
N ASP A 75 7.51 -19.46 -6.04
CA ASP A 75 7.80 -20.08 -4.74
C ASP A 75 9.11 -19.56 -4.12
N THR A 76 9.34 -18.23 -4.22
CA THR A 76 10.58 -17.60 -3.72
C THR A 76 10.31 -16.36 -2.89
N TRP A 77 11.29 -16.02 -2.04
CA TRP A 77 11.34 -14.74 -1.34
C TRP A 77 12.17 -13.75 -2.15
N LEU A 78 11.57 -12.61 -2.48
CA LEU A 78 12.19 -11.56 -3.29
C LEU A 78 12.28 -10.27 -2.47
N PRO A 79 13.32 -9.43 -2.65
CA PRO A 79 13.42 -8.18 -1.90
C PRO A 79 12.20 -7.28 -2.15
N ASP A 80 11.69 -6.62 -1.11
CA ASP A 80 10.45 -5.82 -1.14
C ASP A 80 10.45 -4.76 -2.27
N ASP A 81 11.62 -4.19 -2.57
CA ASP A 81 11.85 -3.23 -3.66
C ASP A 81 11.56 -3.78 -5.07
N TYR A 82 11.39 -5.09 -5.24
CA TYR A 82 11.01 -5.73 -6.50
C TYR A 82 9.50 -5.86 -6.69
N TYR A 83 8.68 -5.66 -5.64
CA TYR A 83 7.25 -5.95 -5.69
C TYR A 83 6.53 -5.22 -6.82
N LEU A 84 6.72 -3.89 -6.93
CA LEU A 84 6.11 -3.07 -7.99
C LEU A 84 6.76 -3.23 -9.37
N LYS A 85 7.97 -3.80 -9.42
CA LYS A 85 8.65 -4.12 -10.69
C LYS A 85 8.06 -5.38 -11.32
N ILE A 86 7.61 -6.31 -10.49
CA ILE A 86 6.98 -7.57 -10.91
C ILE A 86 5.49 -7.34 -11.19
N ASN A 87 4.79 -6.66 -10.26
CA ASN A 87 3.37 -6.34 -10.39
C ASN A 87 3.14 -5.05 -11.18
N THR A 88 3.55 -5.08 -12.45
CA THR A 88 3.54 -3.89 -13.33
C THR A 88 2.14 -3.35 -13.63
N HIS A 89 1.09 -4.18 -13.50
CA HIS A 89 -0.29 -3.74 -13.67
C HIS A 89 -0.71 -2.73 -12.61
N TYR A 90 -0.33 -2.95 -11.34
CA TYR A 90 -0.56 -1.97 -10.26
C TYR A 90 0.26 -0.69 -10.45
N ASN A 91 1.50 -0.82 -10.93
CA ASN A 91 2.45 0.30 -10.97
C ASN A 91 1.95 1.50 -11.78
N LYS A 92 1.24 1.26 -12.89
CA LYS A 92 0.68 2.35 -13.73
C LYS A 92 -0.31 3.21 -12.95
N GLU A 93 -1.26 2.57 -12.29
CA GLU A 93 -2.30 3.27 -11.55
C GLU A 93 -1.77 3.96 -10.30
N LEU A 94 -0.94 3.26 -9.52
CA LEU A 94 -0.28 3.82 -8.34
C LEU A 94 0.58 5.05 -8.69
N THR A 95 1.23 5.04 -9.86
CA THR A 95 1.99 6.20 -10.37
C THR A 95 1.09 7.39 -10.69
N LEU A 96 -0.13 7.17 -11.18
CA LEU A 96 -1.10 8.24 -11.42
C LEU A 96 -1.59 8.83 -10.10
N ILE A 97 -1.95 7.97 -9.14
CA ILE A 97 -2.41 8.39 -7.82
C ILE A 97 -1.34 9.23 -7.10
N LYS A 98 -0.06 8.84 -7.21
CA LYS A 98 1.08 9.57 -6.64
C LYS A 98 1.24 11.01 -7.17
N LYS A 99 0.72 11.31 -8.36
CA LYS A 99 0.83 12.64 -8.99
C LYS A 99 -0.30 13.60 -8.64
N ILE A 100 -1.35 13.12 -7.97
CA ILE A 100 -2.37 13.99 -7.38
C ILE A 100 -1.65 14.98 -6.47
N LYS A 101 -2.03 16.25 -6.46
CA LYS A 101 -1.41 17.28 -5.63
C LYS A 101 -2.10 17.35 -4.28
#